data_AF-A0AAW8T137-F1
#
_entry.id   AF-A0AAW8T137-F1
#
_cell.length_a   1.000
_cell.length_b   1.000
_cell.length_c   1.000
_cell.angle_alpha   90.00
_cell.angle_beta   90.00
_cell.angle_gamma   90.00
#
_symmetry.space_group_name_H-M   'P 1'
#
loop_
_entity.id
_entity.type
_entity.pdbx_description
1 polymer ?
#
loop_
_entity_poly.entity_id
_entity_poly.type
_entity_poly.pdbx_seq_one_letter_code
_entity_poly.pdbx_strand_id
1 'polypeptide(L)'
;MNVIIKQIKKGKPFFEKISRNIYLGAIRDGFLTAMPAILFSSIFIMIAAIPEVFGVTLPEAVSTWLWKVYGYSMGIVGLLVAATTARCLAGSMNRRLEDGKSINEVSVMLASIAGFFMLSVEQIDGGFASDFMGTKGLLASFVAAFLTVNVYKFCVKRDITIRMPKEVPGTISQMFRDVIPFSFAVFGAVLIDLLFRNVFQGSFANTAITALQPLFTAADGYLGIAIIWGAMALFWFVGVHGPSIVEPAIAAIIYANVETNLMLFQNGEQASKVLTVGMGNFVGTMGGTGATLVVPFLFMLFARSKQLKAVGKASFVPVIFAVNEPLLFAAPMILNPYFFIPFLLAPIVNVWIFKFFVDVLNMNSFMYVLPWATPAPIGLVLGTGVGVLAVVLALLLIVVDSIIYLPFIKAYDAVLIEEESKNAQLEETEGVEVTTIEEDSAAVVEAIDKLGDGKRVLVLCAGAGTSAMLANALEEGAKETGANLQAQAGAYGSHYDIMKNFDLIVLAPQVNSYLSDITKDAEKVGVKVVATKGAEYIKLTRDPKGAVDFVLGAI
;
A
#
# COMPACT_ATOMS: atom_id res chain seq x y z
N MET A 1 27.93 11.69 7.04
CA MET A 1 26.97 10.80 6.34
C MET A 1 27.31 9.32 6.44
N ASN A 2 28.53 8.87 6.12
CA ASN A 2 28.89 7.44 6.05
C ASN A 2 28.71 6.65 7.36
N VAL A 3 28.96 7.28 8.52
CA VAL A 3 28.71 6.68 9.85
C VAL A 3 27.22 6.43 10.10
N ILE A 4 26.37 7.41 9.76
CA ILE A 4 24.90 7.32 9.90
C ILE A 4 24.37 6.21 8.99
N ILE A 5 24.82 6.14 7.74
CA ILE A 5 24.43 5.08 6.80
C ILE A 5 24.88 3.70 7.30
N LYS A 6 26.07 3.58 7.89
CA LYS A 6 26.54 2.32 8.48
C LYS A 6 25.68 1.87 9.65
N GLN A 7 25.27 2.79 10.52
CA GLN A 7 24.35 2.51 11.63
C GLN A 7 22.96 2.12 11.12
N ILE A 8 22.43 2.83 10.13
CA ILE A 8 21.17 2.53 9.46
C ILE A 8 21.18 1.12 8.83
N LYS A 9 22.24 0.78 8.10
CA LYS A 9 22.41 -0.57 7.51
C LYS A 9 22.43 -1.66 8.56
N LYS A 10 22.99 -1.40 9.75
CA LYS A 10 22.97 -2.34 10.88
C LYS A 10 21.54 -2.58 11.41
N GLY A 11 20.66 -1.59 11.33
CA GLY A 11 19.25 -1.70 11.71
C GLY A 11 18.35 -2.40 10.70
N LYS A 12 18.80 -2.56 9.44
CA LYS A 12 17.99 -3.13 8.35
C LYS A 12 17.33 -4.49 8.68
N PRO A 13 18.01 -5.48 9.28
CA PRO A 13 17.40 -6.77 9.59
C PRO A 13 16.24 -6.66 10.59
N PHE A 14 16.32 -5.70 11.51
CA PHE A 14 15.24 -5.42 12.47
C PHE A 14 14.01 -4.85 11.76
N PHE A 15 14.20 -3.91 10.83
CA PHE A 15 13.10 -3.34 10.03
C PHE A 15 12.47 -4.35 9.08
N GLU A 16 13.28 -5.21 8.45
CA GLU A 16 12.78 -6.33 7.64
C GLU A 16 11.95 -7.31 8.49
N LYS A 17 12.37 -7.59 9.72
CA LYS A 17 11.60 -8.43 10.65
C LYS A 17 10.25 -7.82 11.02
N ILE A 18 10.19 -6.50 11.22
CA ILE A 18 8.92 -5.79 11.46
C ILE A 18 8.04 -5.84 10.21
N SER A 19 8.60 -5.55 9.03
CA SER A 19 7.87 -5.58 7.77
C SER A 19 7.27 -6.95 7.46
N ARG A 20 8.00 -8.03 7.77
CA ARG A 20 7.54 -9.42 7.60
C ARG A 20 6.57 -9.90 8.67
N ASN A 21 6.17 -9.05 9.62
CA ASN A 21 5.20 -9.41 10.65
C ASN A 21 3.82 -9.66 10.01
N ILE A 22 3.32 -10.89 10.18
CA ILE A 22 2.07 -11.35 9.55
C ILE A 22 0.83 -10.61 10.05
N TYR A 23 0.85 -10.09 11.28
CA TYR A 23 -0.29 -9.35 11.85
C TYR A 23 -0.37 -7.94 11.27
N LEU A 24 0.78 -7.26 11.15
CA LEU A 24 0.86 -5.95 10.50
C LEU A 24 0.54 -6.06 9.00
N GLY A 25 1.07 -7.10 8.34
CA GLY A 25 0.73 -7.42 6.96
C GLY A 25 -0.76 -7.69 6.78
N ALA A 26 -1.40 -8.43 7.70
CA ALA A 26 -2.83 -8.71 7.63
C ALA A 26 -3.72 -7.47 7.82
N ILE A 27 -3.32 -6.52 8.69
CA ILE A 27 -4.01 -5.22 8.79
C ILE A 27 -3.93 -4.49 7.45
N ARG A 28 -2.72 -4.32 6.91
CA ARG A 28 -2.49 -3.65 5.61
C ARG A 28 -3.33 -4.29 4.51
N ASP A 29 -3.17 -5.60 4.32
CA ASP A 29 -3.80 -6.35 3.24
C ASP A 29 -5.32 -6.41 3.42
N GLY A 30 -5.80 -6.40 4.67
CA GLY A 30 -7.22 -6.30 5.00
C GLY A 30 -7.85 -4.98 4.54
N PHE A 31 -7.18 -3.84 4.80
CA PHE A 31 -7.63 -2.55 4.26
C PHE A 31 -7.57 -2.49 2.74
N LEU A 32 -6.48 -2.98 2.13
CA LEU A 32 -6.35 -3.05 0.67
C LEU A 32 -7.50 -3.84 0.04
N THR A 33 -7.91 -4.95 0.69
CA THR A 33 -9.04 -5.76 0.23
C THR A 33 -10.37 -5.02 0.39
N ALA A 34 -10.51 -4.14 1.39
CA ALA A 34 -11.71 -3.32 1.61
C ALA A 34 -11.74 -2.02 0.78
N MET A 35 -10.64 -1.65 0.11
CA MET A 35 -10.53 -0.40 -0.65
C MET A 35 -11.66 -0.18 -1.68
N PRO A 36 -12.12 -1.18 -2.45
CA PRO A 36 -13.20 -0.95 -3.42
C PRO A 36 -14.46 -0.36 -2.77
N ALA A 37 -14.82 -0.80 -1.56
CA ALA A 37 -15.96 -0.27 -0.83
C ALA A 37 -15.72 1.15 -0.32
N ILE A 38 -14.51 1.43 0.20
CA ILE A 38 -14.09 2.75 0.70
C ILE A 38 -14.04 3.79 -0.43
N LEU A 39 -13.54 3.40 -1.60
CA LEU A 39 -13.46 4.30 -2.77
C LEU A 39 -14.84 4.51 -3.38
N PHE A 40 -15.64 3.46 -3.48
CA PHE A 40 -17.04 3.56 -3.90
C PHE A 40 -17.79 4.56 -3.01
N SER A 41 -17.76 4.39 -1.69
CA SER A 41 -18.45 5.29 -0.74
C SER A 41 -18.00 6.75 -0.87
N SER A 42 -16.72 6.95 -1.18
CA SER A 42 -16.11 8.28 -1.28
C SER A 42 -16.60 9.09 -2.49
N ILE A 43 -17.05 8.44 -3.56
CA ILE A 43 -17.67 9.13 -4.69
C ILE A 43 -19.04 9.70 -4.29
N PHE A 44 -19.86 8.91 -3.59
CA PHE A 44 -21.22 9.31 -3.21
C PHE A 44 -21.22 10.44 -2.19
N ILE A 45 -20.36 10.36 -1.17
CA ILE A 45 -20.21 11.43 -0.20
C ILE A 45 -19.68 12.72 -0.86
N MET A 46 -18.78 12.62 -1.82
CA MET A 46 -18.25 13.78 -2.53
C MET A 46 -19.34 14.44 -3.38
N ILE A 47 -20.19 13.65 -4.05
CA ILE A 47 -21.36 14.17 -4.77
C ILE A 47 -22.36 14.83 -3.82
N ALA A 48 -22.54 14.27 -2.62
CA ALA A 48 -23.46 14.83 -1.61
C ALA A 48 -22.94 16.16 -1.05
N ALA A 49 -21.66 16.23 -0.71
CA ALA A 49 -21.12 17.31 0.12
C ALA A 49 -20.42 18.43 -0.67
N ILE A 50 -19.86 18.17 -1.86
CA ILE A 50 -19.22 19.24 -2.67
C ILE A 50 -20.21 20.34 -3.09
N PRO A 51 -21.43 20.06 -3.57
CA PRO A 51 -22.37 21.10 -3.96
C PRO A 51 -22.66 22.11 -2.84
N GLU A 52 -22.76 21.63 -1.59
CA GLU A 52 -23.00 22.47 -0.42
C GLU A 52 -21.87 23.49 -0.17
N VAL A 53 -20.61 23.12 -0.45
CA VAL A 53 -19.46 24.04 -0.40
C VAL A 53 -19.66 25.24 -1.33
N PHE A 54 -20.32 25.04 -2.47
CA PHE A 54 -20.62 26.09 -3.44
C PHE A 54 -21.98 26.76 -3.20
N GLY A 55 -22.64 26.48 -2.08
CA GLY A 55 -23.97 27.00 -1.77
C GLY A 55 -25.10 26.38 -2.59
N VAL A 56 -24.86 25.25 -3.24
CA VAL A 56 -25.85 24.52 -4.04
C VAL A 56 -26.47 23.43 -3.16
N THR A 57 -27.76 23.54 -2.87
CA THR A 57 -28.51 22.52 -2.15
C THR A 57 -29.04 21.46 -3.11
N LEU A 58 -28.74 20.19 -2.82
CA LEU A 58 -29.30 19.07 -3.57
C LEU A 58 -30.76 18.82 -3.15
N PRO A 59 -31.60 18.27 -4.04
CA PRO A 59 -32.93 17.81 -3.65
C PRO A 59 -32.83 16.79 -2.51
N GLU A 60 -33.70 16.91 -1.50
CA GLU A 60 -33.66 16.11 -0.26
C GLU A 60 -33.65 14.60 -0.55
N ALA A 61 -34.47 14.13 -1.49
CA ALA A 61 -34.52 12.73 -1.90
C ALA A 61 -33.17 12.23 -2.46
N VAL A 62 -32.47 13.08 -3.21
CA VAL A 62 -31.15 12.75 -3.78
C VAL A 62 -30.09 12.74 -2.67
N SER A 63 -30.07 13.77 -1.82
CA SER A 63 -29.14 13.84 -0.68
C SER A 63 -29.30 12.64 0.25
N THR A 64 -30.54 12.33 0.66
CA THR A 64 -30.88 11.17 1.49
C THR A 64 -30.39 9.86 0.87
N TRP A 65 -30.57 9.71 -0.44
CA TRP A 65 -30.10 8.52 -1.15
C TRP A 65 -28.57 8.41 -1.17
N LEU A 66 -27.85 9.52 -1.43
CA LEU A 66 -26.38 9.55 -1.42
C LEU A 66 -25.83 9.17 -0.02
N TRP A 67 -26.40 9.75 1.04
CA TRP A 67 -26.01 9.45 2.42
C TRP A 67 -26.34 8.02 2.84
N LYS A 68 -27.46 7.46 2.35
CA LYS A 68 -27.77 6.04 2.55
C LYS A 68 -26.73 5.13 1.91
N VAL A 69 -26.29 5.43 0.69
CA VAL A 69 -25.23 4.65 0.01
C VAL A 69 -23.93 4.72 0.80
N TYR A 70 -23.55 5.90 1.29
CA TYR A 70 -22.38 6.07 2.17
C TYR A 70 -22.51 5.27 3.48
N GLY A 71 -23.65 5.37 4.16
CA GLY A 71 -23.88 4.67 5.43
C GLY A 71 -23.80 3.14 5.30
N TYR A 72 -24.29 2.58 4.19
CA TYR A 72 -24.23 1.14 3.93
C TYR A 72 -22.93 0.67 3.28
N SER A 73 -21.93 1.55 3.16
CA SER A 73 -20.59 1.22 2.67
C SER A 73 -19.52 1.62 3.68
N MET A 74 -19.22 2.91 3.83
CA MET A 74 -18.25 3.39 4.81
C MET A 74 -18.73 3.19 6.25
N GLY A 75 -20.03 3.36 6.50
CA GLY A 75 -20.61 3.16 7.83
C GLY A 75 -20.57 1.72 8.35
N ILE A 76 -20.17 0.75 7.51
CA ILE A 76 -19.94 -0.65 7.89
C ILE A 76 -18.48 -1.11 7.65
N VAL A 77 -17.55 -0.17 7.44
CA VAL A 77 -16.17 -0.51 7.08
C VAL A 77 -15.46 -1.34 8.17
N GLY A 78 -15.81 -1.16 9.45
CA GLY A 78 -15.28 -1.95 10.55
C GLY A 78 -15.59 -3.44 10.39
N LEU A 79 -16.82 -3.77 9.95
CA LEU A 79 -17.24 -5.13 9.64
C LEU A 79 -16.43 -5.70 8.47
N LEU A 80 -16.31 -4.94 7.38
CA LEU A 80 -15.58 -5.36 6.18
C LEU A 80 -14.10 -5.65 6.51
N VAL A 81 -13.45 -4.75 7.26
CA VAL A 81 -12.05 -4.88 7.67
C VAL A 81 -11.86 -6.04 8.64
N ALA A 82 -12.80 -6.30 9.56
CA ALA A 82 -12.71 -7.48 10.45
C ALA A 82 -12.66 -8.79 9.65
N ALA A 83 -13.49 -8.90 8.61
CA ALA A 83 -13.51 -10.07 7.74
C ALA A 83 -12.23 -10.16 6.90
N THR A 84 -11.87 -9.09 6.19
CA THR A 84 -10.72 -9.12 5.26
C THR A 84 -9.39 -9.29 5.98
N THR A 85 -9.19 -8.64 7.14
CA THR A 85 -7.99 -8.85 7.96
C THR A 85 -7.90 -10.28 8.47
N ALA A 86 -9.02 -10.90 8.89
CA ALA A 86 -9.02 -12.30 9.30
C ALA A 86 -8.66 -13.24 8.15
N ARG A 87 -9.23 -13.02 6.96
CA ARG A 87 -8.86 -13.77 5.75
C ARG A 87 -7.37 -13.65 5.44
N CYS A 88 -6.85 -12.43 5.35
CA CYS A 88 -5.43 -12.20 5.03
C CYS A 88 -4.49 -12.83 6.08
N LEU A 89 -4.85 -12.76 7.37
CA LEU A 89 -4.08 -13.39 8.44
C LEU A 89 -4.14 -14.92 8.34
N ALA A 90 -5.31 -15.51 8.06
CA ALA A 90 -5.46 -16.95 7.90
C ALA A 90 -4.67 -17.47 6.69
N GLY A 91 -4.73 -16.79 5.53
CA GLY A 91 -3.92 -17.13 4.37
C GLY A 91 -2.42 -17.04 4.65
N SER A 92 -1.99 -16.06 5.46
CA SER A 92 -0.61 -16.00 5.95
C SER A 92 -0.27 -17.17 6.89
N MET A 93 -1.16 -17.55 7.80
CA MET A 93 -0.92 -18.66 8.73
C MET A 93 -0.93 -20.02 8.04
N ASN A 94 -1.79 -20.24 7.05
CA ASN A 94 -1.91 -21.48 6.28
C ASN A 94 -0.59 -21.88 5.62
N ARG A 95 0.17 -20.91 5.14
CA ARG A 95 1.50 -21.15 4.55
C ARG A 95 2.53 -21.70 5.53
N ARG A 96 2.27 -21.56 6.83
CA ARG A 96 3.14 -21.97 7.94
C ARG A 96 2.58 -23.16 8.72
N LEU A 97 1.45 -23.73 8.28
CA LEU A 97 0.90 -24.95 8.82
C LEU A 97 1.52 -26.17 8.13
N GLU A 98 1.44 -27.31 8.81
CA GLU A 98 1.87 -28.62 8.29
C GLU A 98 0.98 -29.05 7.12
N ASP A 99 1.51 -29.87 6.22
CA ASP A 99 0.78 -30.37 5.06
C ASP A 99 -0.50 -31.11 5.49
N GLY A 100 -1.61 -30.82 4.80
CA GLY A 100 -2.94 -31.36 5.13
C GLY A 100 -3.69 -30.60 6.23
N LYS A 101 -3.08 -29.58 6.87
CA LYS A 101 -3.75 -28.69 7.83
C LYS A 101 -3.93 -27.29 7.26
N SER A 102 -5.18 -26.88 7.11
CA SER A 102 -5.54 -25.54 6.67
C SER A 102 -6.68 -24.95 7.51
N ILE A 103 -6.60 -23.66 7.72
CA ILE A 103 -7.66 -22.81 8.27
C ILE A 103 -8.54 -22.41 7.11
N ASN A 104 -9.85 -22.64 7.22
CA ASN A 104 -10.82 -22.17 6.25
C ASN A 104 -10.95 -20.64 6.34
N GLU A 105 -10.54 -19.95 5.27
CA GLU A 105 -10.55 -18.49 5.19
C GLU A 105 -11.96 -17.89 5.28
N VAL A 106 -12.97 -18.54 4.69
CA VAL A 106 -14.36 -18.06 4.74
C VAL A 106 -14.90 -18.21 6.15
N SER A 107 -14.61 -19.32 6.83
CA SER A 107 -15.06 -19.56 8.20
C SER A 107 -14.49 -18.54 9.19
N VAL A 108 -13.21 -18.18 9.05
CA VAL A 108 -12.63 -17.12 9.90
C VAL A 108 -13.18 -15.73 9.57
N MET A 109 -13.57 -15.45 8.31
CA MET A 109 -14.25 -14.20 7.99
C MET A 109 -15.57 -14.08 8.76
N LEU A 110 -16.39 -15.14 8.71
CA LEU A 110 -17.69 -15.17 9.40
C LEU A 110 -17.52 -15.10 10.93
N ALA A 111 -16.58 -15.87 11.49
CA ALA A 111 -16.30 -15.84 12.92
C ALA A 111 -15.77 -14.48 13.38
N SER A 112 -14.92 -13.84 12.58
CA SER A 112 -14.40 -12.49 12.85
C SER A 112 -15.49 -11.43 12.81
N ILE A 113 -16.45 -11.53 11.87
CA ILE A 113 -17.63 -10.64 11.84
C ILE A 113 -18.45 -10.81 13.13
N ALA A 114 -18.75 -12.05 13.53
CA ALA A 114 -19.49 -12.30 14.76
C ALA A 114 -18.73 -11.77 15.99
N GLY A 115 -17.42 -11.99 16.06
CA GLY A 115 -16.57 -11.45 17.12
C GLY A 115 -16.52 -9.92 17.12
N PHE A 116 -16.49 -9.29 15.95
CA PHE A 116 -16.55 -7.83 15.82
C PHE A 116 -17.86 -7.26 16.35
N PHE A 117 -19.00 -7.89 16.05
CA PHE A 117 -20.29 -7.47 16.60
C PHE A 117 -20.30 -7.53 18.12
N MET A 118 -19.74 -8.59 18.72
CA MET A 118 -19.62 -8.70 20.17
C MET A 118 -18.78 -7.54 20.74
N LEU A 119 -17.62 -7.27 20.17
CA LEU A 119 -16.65 -6.31 20.71
C LEU A 119 -17.01 -4.83 20.45
N SER A 120 -17.76 -4.55 19.38
CA SER A 120 -17.91 -3.19 18.86
C SER A 120 -19.34 -2.68 18.94
N VAL A 121 -20.31 -3.52 18.58
CA VAL A 121 -21.67 -3.08 18.29
C VAL A 121 -22.52 -3.07 19.57
N GLU A 122 -23.31 -2.02 19.74
CA GLU A 122 -24.28 -1.94 20.83
C GLU A 122 -25.66 -2.42 20.38
N GLN A 123 -26.37 -3.09 21.28
CA GLN A 123 -27.74 -3.51 21.05
C GLN A 123 -28.68 -2.35 21.37
N ILE A 124 -29.62 -2.08 20.46
CA ILE A 124 -30.72 -1.12 20.65
C ILE A 124 -32.05 -1.87 20.56
N ASP A 125 -33.14 -1.23 20.97
CA ASP A 125 -34.46 -1.84 20.85
C ASP A 125 -34.77 -2.20 19.39
N GLY A 126 -35.08 -3.47 19.14
CA GLY A 126 -35.34 -4.00 17.80
C GLY A 126 -34.13 -4.06 16.85
N GLY A 127 -32.88 -3.81 17.27
CA GLY A 127 -31.74 -3.83 16.34
C GLY A 127 -30.35 -3.58 16.91
N PHE A 128 -29.47 -3.06 16.06
CA PHE A 128 -28.06 -2.77 16.35
C PHE A 128 -27.75 -1.30 16.12
N ALA A 129 -26.94 -0.70 17.00
CA ALA A 129 -26.42 0.65 16.81
C ALA A 129 -25.36 0.68 15.70
N SER A 130 -25.48 1.61 14.75
CA SER A 130 -24.53 1.76 13.64
C SER A 130 -23.22 2.45 14.02
N ASP A 131 -23.18 3.15 15.16
CA ASP A 131 -22.10 4.09 15.50
C ASP A 131 -20.70 3.47 15.51
N PHE A 132 -20.59 2.23 15.98
CA PHE A 132 -19.32 1.49 16.05
C PHE A 132 -19.20 0.40 14.97
N MET A 133 -20.05 0.42 13.94
CA MET A 133 -19.95 -0.47 12.78
C MET A 133 -18.97 0.06 11.72
N GLY A 134 -18.75 1.37 11.70
CA GLY A 134 -17.88 2.10 10.78
C GLY A 134 -16.43 2.19 11.27
N THR A 135 -15.80 3.35 11.08
CA THR A 135 -14.37 3.51 11.40
C THR A 135 -14.05 3.44 12.89
N LYS A 136 -15.00 3.85 13.75
CA LYS A 136 -14.87 3.74 15.23
C LYS A 136 -14.69 2.29 15.69
N GLY A 137 -15.15 1.32 14.90
CA GLY A 137 -14.99 -0.11 15.20
C GLY A 137 -13.63 -0.71 14.83
N LEU A 138 -12.76 0.00 14.10
CA LEU A 138 -11.58 -0.62 13.46
C LEU A 138 -10.61 -1.31 14.44
N LEU A 139 -10.45 -0.79 15.65
CA LEU A 139 -9.64 -1.46 16.68
C LEU A 139 -10.25 -2.80 17.11
N ALA A 140 -11.57 -2.83 17.29
CA ALA A 140 -12.30 -4.06 17.58
C ALA A 140 -12.22 -5.05 16.41
N SER A 141 -12.22 -4.57 15.16
CA SER A 141 -12.04 -5.38 13.96
C SER A 141 -10.72 -6.16 13.98
N PHE A 142 -9.60 -5.51 14.35
CA PHE A 142 -8.31 -6.19 14.41
C PHE A 142 -8.26 -7.21 15.54
N VAL A 143 -8.81 -6.87 16.71
CA VAL A 143 -8.86 -7.81 17.84
C VAL A 143 -9.71 -9.03 17.51
N ALA A 144 -10.88 -8.83 16.91
CA ALA A 144 -11.74 -9.93 16.45
C ALA A 144 -11.02 -10.83 15.44
N ALA A 145 -10.36 -10.24 14.44
CA ALA A 145 -9.61 -10.98 13.43
C ALA A 145 -8.45 -11.77 14.05
N PHE A 146 -7.66 -11.14 14.91
CA PHE A 146 -6.50 -11.77 15.53
C PHE A 146 -6.89 -12.88 16.49
N LEU A 147 -7.90 -12.64 17.33
CA LEU A 147 -8.44 -13.65 18.23
C LEU A 147 -8.93 -14.86 17.42
N THR A 148 -9.76 -14.61 16.42
CA THR A 148 -10.37 -15.65 15.60
C THR A 148 -9.31 -16.53 14.95
N VAL A 149 -8.37 -15.94 14.21
CA VAL A 149 -7.39 -16.73 13.45
C VAL A 149 -6.43 -17.49 14.37
N ASN A 150 -6.04 -16.91 15.52
CA ASN A 150 -5.21 -17.63 16.48
C ASN A 150 -5.94 -18.82 17.13
N VAL A 151 -7.23 -18.67 17.45
CA VAL A 151 -8.05 -19.77 17.97
C VAL A 151 -8.21 -20.87 16.92
N TYR A 152 -8.51 -20.50 15.66
CA TYR A 152 -8.58 -21.46 14.56
C TYR A 152 -7.26 -22.21 14.37
N LYS A 153 -6.13 -21.51 14.36
CA LYS A 153 -4.80 -22.12 14.30
C LYS A 153 -4.59 -23.12 15.44
N PHE A 154 -4.98 -22.77 16.66
CA PHE A 154 -4.85 -23.65 17.83
C PHE A 154 -5.64 -24.95 17.65
N CYS A 155 -6.90 -24.83 17.21
CA CYS A 155 -7.79 -25.97 17.01
C CYS A 155 -7.35 -26.85 15.85
N VAL A 156 -7.03 -26.26 14.69
CA VAL A 156 -6.57 -26.98 13.49
C VAL A 156 -5.25 -27.71 13.75
N LYS A 157 -4.29 -27.08 14.45
CA LYS A 157 -3.02 -27.76 14.79
C LYS A 157 -3.20 -28.99 15.66
N ARG A 158 -4.21 -29.01 16.54
CA ARG A 158 -4.47 -30.09 17.48
C ARG A 158 -5.57 -31.05 17.02
N ASP A 159 -6.07 -30.88 15.81
CA ASP A 159 -7.19 -31.66 15.28
C ASP A 159 -8.43 -31.61 16.19
N ILE A 160 -8.63 -30.47 16.87
CA ILE A 160 -9.81 -30.16 17.69
C ILE A 160 -10.93 -29.75 16.73
N THR A 161 -11.54 -30.74 16.10
CA THR A 161 -12.55 -30.58 15.06
C THR A 161 -13.56 -31.73 15.14
N ILE A 162 -14.75 -31.53 14.56
CA ILE A 162 -15.71 -32.63 14.39
C ILE A 162 -15.27 -33.47 13.19
N ARG A 163 -15.02 -34.77 13.42
CA ARG A 163 -14.56 -35.70 12.38
C ARG A 163 -15.76 -36.36 11.69
N MET A 164 -15.83 -36.25 10.37
CA MET A 164 -16.84 -36.93 9.56
C MET A 164 -16.29 -38.24 8.97
N PRO A 165 -17.15 -39.26 8.77
CA PRO A 165 -16.81 -40.47 8.01
C PRO A 165 -16.35 -40.17 6.57
N LYS A 166 -15.71 -41.16 5.92
CA LYS A 166 -15.14 -40.99 4.57
C LYS A 166 -16.21 -40.84 3.48
N GLU A 167 -17.41 -41.31 3.76
CA GLU A 167 -18.59 -41.28 2.89
C GLU A 167 -19.15 -39.86 2.74
N VAL A 168 -18.76 -38.93 3.61
CA VAL A 168 -19.27 -37.56 3.62
C VAL A 168 -18.45 -36.68 2.68
N PRO A 169 -19.08 -35.95 1.74
CA PRO A 169 -18.40 -35.03 0.84
C PRO A 169 -17.49 -34.02 1.57
N GLY A 170 -16.33 -33.72 0.98
CA GLY A 170 -15.29 -32.88 1.59
C GLY A 170 -15.79 -31.50 2.05
N THR A 171 -16.67 -30.87 1.28
CA THR A 171 -17.28 -29.57 1.63
C THR A 171 -18.09 -29.64 2.93
N ILE A 172 -18.89 -30.69 3.10
CA ILE A 172 -19.70 -30.89 4.31
C ILE A 172 -18.78 -31.22 5.49
N SER A 173 -17.78 -32.08 5.28
CA SER A 173 -16.77 -32.41 6.28
C SER A 173 -16.05 -31.15 6.79
N GLN A 174 -15.70 -30.22 5.91
CA GLN A 174 -15.06 -28.96 6.29
C GLN A 174 -15.97 -28.07 7.17
N MET A 175 -17.26 -27.97 6.85
CA MET A 175 -18.20 -27.17 7.66
C MET A 175 -18.27 -27.68 9.10
N PHE A 176 -18.34 -29.00 9.29
CA PHE A 176 -18.32 -29.61 10.63
C PHE A 176 -16.98 -29.44 11.34
N ARG A 177 -15.86 -29.52 10.60
CA ARG A 177 -14.53 -29.26 11.17
C ARG A 177 -14.40 -27.84 11.73
N ASP A 178 -15.05 -26.88 11.09
CA ASP A 178 -14.99 -25.47 11.47
C ASP A 178 -15.90 -25.09 12.66
N VAL A 179 -16.89 -25.92 13.03
CA VAL A 179 -17.84 -25.61 14.12
C VAL A 179 -17.13 -25.33 15.44
N ILE A 180 -16.23 -26.22 15.89
CA ILE A 180 -15.54 -26.05 17.17
C ILE A 180 -14.60 -24.84 17.16
N PRO A 181 -13.71 -24.67 16.15
CA PRO A 181 -12.93 -23.44 15.99
C PRO A 181 -13.77 -22.16 15.99
N PHE A 182 -14.90 -22.15 15.26
CA PHE A 182 -15.82 -21.03 15.19
C PHE A 182 -16.38 -20.68 16.57
N SER A 183 -16.94 -21.68 17.26
CA SER A 183 -17.54 -21.48 18.59
C SER A 183 -16.52 -20.97 19.60
N PHE A 184 -15.30 -21.50 19.61
CA PHE A 184 -14.26 -21.03 20.53
C PHE A 184 -13.81 -19.60 20.22
N ALA A 185 -13.71 -19.23 18.94
CA ALA A 185 -13.33 -17.87 18.55
C ALA A 185 -14.39 -16.86 19.00
N VAL A 186 -15.66 -17.11 18.67
CA VAL A 186 -16.77 -16.22 19.03
C VAL A 186 -16.97 -16.18 20.55
N PHE A 187 -16.88 -17.31 21.24
CA PHE A 187 -16.99 -17.34 22.70
C PHE A 187 -15.84 -16.57 23.37
N GLY A 188 -14.63 -16.63 22.80
CA GLY A 188 -13.52 -15.77 23.24
C GLY A 188 -13.87 -14.28 23.15
N ALA A 189 -14.52 -13.84 22.06
CA ALA A 189 -14.97 -12.46 21.92
C ALA A 189 -16.08 -12.11 22.92
N VAL A 190 -17.01 -13.04 23.20
CA VAL A 190 -18.05 -12.88 24.24
C VAL A 190 -17.41 -12.66 25.62
N LEU A 191 -16.37 -13.40 25.97
CA LEU A 191 -15.67 -13.23 27.25
C LEU A 191 -15.01 -11.85 27.37
N ILE A 192 -14.40 -11.37 26.29
CA ILE A 192 -13.82 -10.03 26.25
C ILE A 192 -14.93 -8.97 26.36
N ASP A 193 -16.00 -9.09 25.60
CA ASP A 193 -17.13 -8.16 25.65
C ASP A 193 -17.74 -8.10 27.06
N LEU A 194 -18.00 -9.26 27.68
CA LEU A 194 -18.53 -9.35 29.03
C LEU A 194 -17.61 -8.67 30.05
N LEU A 195 -16.30 -8.85 29.93
CA LEU A 195 -15.34 -8.15 30.78
C LEU A 195 -15.42 -6.64 30.60
N PHE A 196 -15.46 -6.16 29.35
CA PHE A 196 -15.45 -4.73 29.08
C PHE A 196 -16.73 -4.03 29.51
N ARG A 197 -17.89 -4.63 29.25
CA ARG A 197 -19.18 -4.07 29.67
C ARG A 197 -19.34 -4.04 31.20
N ASN A 198 -18.85 -5.05 31.91
CA ASN A 198 -18.97 -5.10 33.38
C ASN A 198 -17.93 -4.23 34.10
N VAL A 199 -16.71 -4.12 33.59
CA VAL A 199 -15.62 -3.40 34.26
C VAL A 199 -15.54 -1.94 33.82
N PHE A 200 -15.71 -1.67 32.52
CA PHE A 200 -15.50 -0.34 31.93
C PHE A 200 -16.81 0.34 31.47
N GLN A 201 -17.97 -0.30 31.68
CA GLN A 201 -19.30 0.23 31.35
C GLN A 201 -19.45 0.66 29.89
N GLY A 202 -18.79 -0.04 28.96
CA GLY A 202 -18.87 0.22 27.52
C GLY A 202 -18.42 -0.97 26.69
N SER A 203 -18.65 -0.90 25.38
CA SER A 203 -18.09 -1.87 24.43
C SER A 203 -16.55 -1.79 24.42
N PHE A 204 -15.89 -2.87 23.97
CA PHE A 204 -14.44 -2.85 23.80
C PHE A 204 -13.99 -1.71 22.88
N ALA A 205 -14.71 -1.48 21.78
CA ALA A 205 -14.39 -0.39 20.84
C ALA A 205 -14.42 0.99 21.51
N ASN A 206 -15.48 1.29 22.27
CA ASN A 206 -15.60 2.55 23.00
C ASN A 206 -14.45 2.73 24.00
N THR A 207 -14.23 1.73 24.87
CA THR A 207 -13.16 1.79 25.88
C THR A 207 -11.78 1.93 25.25
N ALA A 208 -11.51 1.21 24.15
CA ALA A 208 -10.22 1.28 23.46
C ALA A 208 -9.96 2.67 22.87
N ILE A 209 -10.97 3.29 22.24
CA ILE A 209 -10.85 4.67 21.73
C ILE A 209 -10.57 5.63 22.89
N THR A 210 -11.35 5.56 23.97
CA THR A 210 -11.16 6.45 25.13
C THR A 210 -9.76 6.30 25.74
N ALA A 211 -9.28 5.06 25.90
CA ALA A 211 -7.96 4.78 26.46
C ALA A 211 -6.81 5.29 25.59
N LEU A 212 -6.97 5.24 24.26
CA LEU A 212 -5.95 5.67 23.30
C LEU A 212 -6.06 7.15 22.89
N GLN A 213 -7.11 7.85 23.32
CA GLN A 213 -7.34 9.26 22.98
C GLN A 213 -6.14 10.19 23.25
N PRO A 214 -5.40 10.07 24.39
CA PRO A 214 -4.22 10.89 24.63
C PRO A 214 -3.10 10.61 23.61
N LEU A 215 -2.93 9.35 23.22
CA LEU A 215 -1.96 8.95 22.21
C LEU A 215 -2.35 9.51 20.84
N PHE A 216 -3.64 9.45 20.47
CA PHE A 216 -4.12 10.01 19.20
C PHE A 216 -3.94 11.53 19.14
N THR A 217 -4.14 12.22 20.25
CA THR A 217 -3.92 13.67 20.34
C THR A 217 -2.42 13.99 20.24
N ALA A 218 -1.55 13.21 20.89
CA ALA A 218 -0.10 13.37 20.76
C ALA A 218 0.38 13.09 19.31
N ALA A 219 -0.20 12.08 18.66
CA ALA A 219 0.10 11.71 17.27
C ALA A 219 -0.35 12.78 16.27
N ASP A 220 -1.45 13.48 16.53
CA ASP A 220 -1.98 14.60 15.73
C ASP A 220 -1.17 15.91 15.93
N GLY A 221 -0.33 15.97 16.97
CA GLY A 221 0.58 17.09 17.22
C GLY A 221 1.75 17.16 16.21
N TYR A 222 2.40 18.34 16.14
CA TYR A 222 3.53 18.60 15.22
C TYR A 222 4.66 17.55 15.32
N LEU A 223 5.02 17.13 16.54
CA LEU A 223 6.03 16.10 16.75
C LEU A 223 5.53 14.71 16.31
N GLY A 224 4.28 14.39 16.59
CA GLY A 224 3.66 13.12 16.21
C GLY A 224 3.67 12.93 14.70
N ILE A 225 3.08 13.86 13.94
CA ILE A 225 3.02 13.78 12.47
C ILE A 225 4.42 13.78 11.83
N ALA A 226 5.39 14.51 12.42
CA ALA A 226 6.78 14.49 11.96
C ALA A 226 7.44 13.11 12.14
N ILE A 227 7.25 12.47 13.30
CA ILE A 227 7.79 11.14 13.55
C ILE A 227 7.17 10.12 12.59
N ILE A 228 5.85 10.18 12.37
CA ILE A 228 5.13 9.20 11.55
C ILE A 228 5.61 9.27 10.09
N TRP A 229 5.63 10.45 9.46
CA TRP A 229 6.03 10.57 8.06
C TRP A 229 7.54 10.64 7.83
N GLY A 230 8.28 11.15 8.81
CA GLY A 230 9.73 10.96 8.86
C GLY A 230 10.08 9.48 8.90
N ALA A 231 9.39 8.66 9.70
CA ALA A 231 9.63 7.21 9.73
C ALA A 231 9.30 6.51 8.41
N MET A 232 8.20 6.90 7.73
CA MET A 232 7.89 6.38 6.39
C MET A 232 9.03 6.62 5.40
N ALA A 233 9.50 7.87 5.31
CA ALA A 233 10.60 8.24 4.44
C ALA A 233 11.91 7.57 4.86
N LEU A 234 12.18 7.46 6.16
CA LEU A 234 13.36 6.76 6.66
C LEU A 234 13.35 5.30 6.21
N PHE A 235 12.26 4.56 6.42
CA PHE A 235 12.21 3.15 6.03
C PHE A 235 12.45 2.97 4.53
N TRP A 236 11.81 3.80 3.69
CA TRP A 236 12.06 3.75 2.24
C TRP A 236 13.50 4.06 1.90
N PHE A 237 14.11 5.04 2.57
CA PHE A 237 15.52 5.38 2.39
C PHE A 237 16.45 4.21 2.73
N VAL A 238 16.11 3.38 3.73
CA VAL A 238 16.90 2.18 4.07
C VAL A 238 16.63 0.98 3.14
N GLY A 239 15.69 1.13 2.20
CA GLY A 239 15.31 0.09 1.24
C GLY A 239 14.18 -0.83 1.73
N VAL A 240 13.37 -0.39 2.69
CA VAL A 240 12.18 -1.10 3.16
C VAL A 240 10.94 -0.27 2.89
N HIS A 241 9.88 -0.86 2.33
CA HIS A 241 8.68 -0.11 1.95
C HIS A 241 8.01 0.58 3.16
N GLY A 242 8.21 1.88 3.30
CA GLY A 242 7.83 2.65 4.50
C GLY A 242 6.36 2.61 4.85
N PRO A 243 5.44 2.86 3.91
CA PRO A 243 4.00 2.75 4.15
C PRO A 243 3.58 1.39 4.71
N SER A 244 4.20 0.30 4.26
CA SER A 244 3.88 -1.04 4.75
C SER A 244 4.29 -1.32 6.20
N ILE A 245 5.16 -0.49 6.78
CA ILE A 245 5.51 -0.58 8.20
C ILE A 245 4.65 0.38 9.01
N VAL A 246 4.52 1.63 8.56
CA VAL A 246 3.95 2.71 9.38
C VAL A 246 2.43 2.72 9.32
N GLU A 247 1.82 2.58 8.15
CA GLU A 247 0.36 2.70 8.00
C GLU A 247 -0.41 1.69 8.85
N PRO A 248 -0.04 0.40 8.93
CA PRO A 248 -0.80 -0.55 9.74
C PRO A 248 -0.89 -0.17 11.21
N ALA A 249 0.11 0.56 11.73
CA ALA A 249 0.14 1.02 13.12
C ALA A 249 -0.81 2.19 13.39
N ILE A 250 -1.16 2.97 12.36
CA ILE A 250 -1.99 4.18 12.47
C ILE A 250 -3.31 4.09 11.69
N ALA A 251 -3.54 3.00 10.96
CA ALA A 251 -4.67 2.84 10.03
C ALA A 251 -6.02 3.15 10.69
N ALA A 252 -6.25 2.63 11.90
CA ALA A 252 -7.49 2.89 12.63
C ALA A 252 -7.73 4.40 12.85
N ILE A 253 -6.72 5.13 13.32
CA ILE A 253 -6.89 6.56 13.66
C ILE A 253 -6.97 7.44 12.42
N ILE A 254 -6.18 7.17 11.37
CA ILE A 254 -6.18 8.02 10.16
C ILE A 254 -7.49 7.95 9.37
N TYR A 255 -8.22 6.82 9.44
CA TYR A 255 -9.56 6.69 8.85
C TYR A 255 -10.65 7.23 9.79
N ALA A 256 -10.53 6.97 11.10
CA ALA A 256 -11.47 7.51 12.10
C ALA A 256 -11.49 9.05 12.13
N ASN A 257 -10.34 9.69 11.94
CA ASN A 257 -10.25 11.14 11.89
C ASN A 257 -10.91 11.76 10.65
N VAL A 258 -10.97 11.05 9.52
CA VAL A 258 -11.71 11.52 8.33
C VAL A 258 -13.21 11.55 8.61
N GLU A 259 -13.74 10.49 9.21
CA GLU A 259 -15.16 10.44 9.62
C GLU A 259 -15.47 11.51 10.69
N THR A 260 -14.57 11.67 11.67
CA THR A 260 -14.69 12.73 12.70
C THR A 260 -14.74 14.12 12.07
N ASN A 261 -13.84 14.40 11.12
CA ASN A 261 -13.81 15.68 10.40
C ASN A 261 -15.08 15.95 9.60
N LEU A 262 -15.61 14.92 8.95
CA LEU A 262 -16.87 15.03 8.23
C LEU A 262 -18.01 15.39 9.18
N MET A 263 -18.13 14.71 10.32
CA MET A 263 -19.16 15.00 11.32
C MET A 263 -19.06 16.44 11.84
N LEU A 264 -17.84 16.91 12.13
CA LEU A 264 -17.60 18.30 12.55
C LEU A 264 -18.10 19.26 11.47
N PHE A 265 -17.72 19.04 10.22
CA PHE A 265 -18.13 19.88 9.10
C PHE A 265 -19.65 19.92 8.91
N GLN A 266 -20.32 18.77 9.02
CA GLN A 266 -21.79 18.68 8.95
C GLN A 266 -22.50 19.44 10.07
N ASN A 267 -21.87 19.51 11.25
CA ASN A 267 -22.38 20.29 12.38
C ASN A 267 -22.06 21.80 12.26
N GLY A 268 -21.47 22.24 11.15
CA GLY A 268 -21.04 23.62 10.95
C GLY A 268 -19.74 23.99 11.66
N GLU A 269 -18.99 22.99 12.15
CA GLU A 269 -17.69 23.16 12.79
C GLU A 269 -16.54 22.96 11.79
N GLN A 270 -15.33 23.35 12.17
CA GLN A 270 -14.15 23.12 11.34
C GLN A 270 -13.71 21.65 11.39
N ALA A 271 -13.40 21.07 10.23
CA ALA A 271 -12.67 19.81 10.16
C ALA A 271 -11.22 19.99 10.68
N SER A 272 -10.98 19.63 11.94
CA SER A 272 -9.76 20.02 12.68
C SER A 272 -8.72 18.90 12.85
N LYS A 273 -9.08 17.63 12.67
CA LYS A 273 -8.13 16.51 12.84
C LYS A 273 -7.19 16.43 11.64
N VAL A 274 -5.89 16.61 11.85
CA VAL A 274 -4.91 16.63 10.74
C VAL A 274 -4.42 15.24 10.36
N LEU A 275 -4.27 14.35 11.35
CA LEU A 275 -3.79 12.99 11.16
C LEU A 275 -4.85 12.14 10.45
N THR A 276 -4.85 12.21 9.12
CA THR A 276 -5.82 11.56 8.24
C THR A 276 -5.11 10.80 7.12
N VAL A 277 -5.82 9.87 6.48
CA VAL A 277 -5.27 9.14 5.32
C VAL A 277 -4.96 10.09 4.16
N GLY A 278 -5.78 11.13 3.96
CA GLY A 278 -5.54 12.15 2.94
C GLY A 278 -4.31 13.02 3.21
N MET A 279 -4.05 13.38 4.47
CA MET A 279 -2.80 14.07 4.85
C MET A 279 -1.58 13.20 4.54
N GLY A 280 -1.65 11.89 4.76
CA GLY A 280 -0.62 10.96 4.32
C GLY A 280 -0.41 11.03 2.81
N ASN A 281 -1.44 10.65 2.05
CA ASN A 281 -1.35 10.44 0.60
C ASN A 281 -1.02 11.72 -0.19
N PHE A 282 -1.63 12.85 0.18
CA PHE A 282 -1.64 14.05 -0.66
C PHE A 282 -0.78 15.20 -0.12
N VAL A 283 -0.25 15.08 1.10
CA VAL A 283 0.63 16.08 1.72
C VAL A 283 1.98 15.47 2.10
N GLY A 284 1.97 14.48 2.99
CA GLY A 284 3.20 13.85 3.52
C GLY A 284 3.95 13.01 2.48
N THR A 285 3.23 12.34 1.59
CA THR A 285 3.78 11.52 0.50
C THR A 285 3.37 12.07 -0.87
N MET A 286 3.42 13.40 -1.03
CA MET A 286 3.08 14.07 -2.29
C MET A 286 3.93 13.52 -3.46
N GLY A 287 3.27 12.83 -4.39
CA GLY A 287 3.95 12.14 -5.50
C GLY A 287 4.80 10.94 -5.07
N GLY A 288 4.44 10.29 -3.97
CA GLY A 288 5.11 9.12 -3.40
C GLY A 288 5.88 9.41 -2.11
N THR A 289 6.48 8.37 -1.53
CA THR A 289 7.22 8.54 -0.26
C THR A 289 8.40 9.49 -0.44
N GLY A 290 8.57 10.43 0.48
CA GLY A 290 9.60 11.47 0.42
C GLY A 290 9.13 12.78 -0.23
N ALA A 291 7.83 12.93 -0.52
CA ALA A 291 7.28 14.11 -1.19
C ALA A 291 7.98 14.38 -2.54
N THR A 292 8.11 13.33 -3.36
CA THR A 292 8.93 13.34 -4.57
C THR A 292 8.26 13.92 -5.81
N LEU A 293 7.03 14.44 -5.72
CA LEU A 293 6.27 14.94 -6.88
C LEU A 293 7.09 15.86 -7.78
N VAL A 294 7.84 16.78 -7.18
CA VAL A 294 8.63 17.79 -7.90
C VAL A 294 9.91 17.25 -8.52
N VAL A 295 10.45 16.14 -8.01
CA VAL A 295 11.81 15.67 -8.32
C VAL A 295 11.99 15.33 -9.81
N PRO A 296 11.09 14.60 -10.49
CA PRO A 296 11.23 14.35 -11.92
C PRO A 296 11.21 15.63 -12.75
N PHE A 297 10.40 16.61 -12.36
CA PHE A 297 10.35 17.91 -13.03
C PHE A 297 11.65 18.69 -12.83
N LEU A 298 12.20 18.69 -11.61
CA LEU A 298 13.49 19.30 -11.33
C LEU A 298 14.62 18.66 -12.15
N PHE A 299 14.60 17.33 -12.31
CA PHE A 299 15.55 16.64 -13.18
C PHE A 299 15.42 17.04 -14.65
N MET A 300 14.19 17.20 -15.16
CA MET A 300 13.98 17.61 -16.55
C MET A 300 14.39 19.08 -16.81
N LEU A 301 14.11 19.97 -15.85
CA LEU A 301 14.27 21.42 -16.02
C LEU A 301 15.65 21.93 -15.63
N PHE A 302 16.27 21.37 -14.58
CA PHE A 302 17.47 21.93 -13.97
C PHE A 302 18.69 21.03 -13.98
N ALA A 303 18.54 19.71 -14.16
CA ALA A 303 19.72 18.83 -14.27
C ALA A 303 20.45 19.07 -15.59
N ARG A 304 21.76 18.84 -15.59
CA ARG A 304 22.62 18.92 -16.78
C ARG A 304 23.08 17.53 -17.23
N SER A 305 23.28 16.59 -16.31
CA SER A 305 23.65 15.20 -16.63
C SER A 305 22.62 14.55 -17.55
N LYS A 306 23.10 13.71 -18.48
CA LYS A 306 22.23 12.94 -19.37
C LYS A 306 21.41 11.95 -18.56
N GLN A 307 22.02 11.34 -17.53
CA GLN A 307 21.36 10.37 -16.66
C GLN A 307 20.14 10.96 -15.95
N LEU A 308 20.27 12.06 -15.20
CA LEU A 308 19.13 12.60 -14.45
C LEU A 308 18.01 13.08 -15.37
N LYS A 309 18.34 13.72 -16.50
CA LYS A 309 17.34 14.12 -17.50
C LYS A 309 16.54 12.92 -18.02
N ALA A 310 17.22 11.81 -18.32
CA ALA A 310 16.55 10.57 -18.75
C ALA A 310 15.66 9.99 -17.65
N VAL A 311 16.12 10.00 -16.39
CA VAL A 311 15.33 9.56 -15.25
C VAL A 311 14.08 10.42 -15.04
N GLY A 312 14.21 11.75 -15.12
CA GLY A 312 13.08 12.67 -15.00
C GLY A 312 12.00 12.40 -16.05
N LYS A 313 12.39 12.25 -17.32
CA LYS A 313 11.47 11.92 -18.42
C LYS A 313 10.77 10.57 -18.25
N ALA A 314 11.46 9.58 -17.68
CA ALA A 314 10.90 8.25 -17.52
C ALA A 314 10.04 8.07 -16.25
N SER A 315 10.19 8.96 -15.27
CA SER A 315 9.54 8.81 -13.95
C SER A 315 8.45 9.84 -13.66
N PHE A 316 8.30 10.91 -14.44
CA PHE A 316 7.31 11.96 -14.11
C PHE A 316 5.87 11.46 -14.11
N VAL A 317 5.46 10.64 -15.10
CA VAL A 317 4.09 10.09 -15.15
C VAL A 317 3.79 9.24 -13.92
N PRO A 318 4.55 8.17 -13.61
CA PRO A 318 4.21 7.34 -12.47
C PRO A 318 4.27 8.13 -11.14
N VAL A 319 5.20 9.09 -11.00
CA VAL A 319 5.31 9.96 -9.82
C VAL A 319 4.09 10.88 -9.64
N ILE A 320 3.48 11.39 -10.71
CA ILE A 320 2.23 12.17 -10.62
C ILE A 320 1.12 11.34 -9.95
N PHE A 321 1.06 10.05 -10.23
CA PHE A 321 0.11 9.10 -9.64
C PHE A 321 0.64 8.44 -8.35
N ALA A 322 1.60 9.09 -7.68
CA ALA A 322 2.23 8.65 -6.44
C ALA A 322 2.97 7.30 -6.51
N VAL A 323 3.24 6.79 -7.71
CA VAL A 323 4.07 5.60 -7.97
C VAL A 323 5.51 6.09 -8.22
N ASN A 324 6.29 6.27 -7.16
CA ASN A 324 7.61 6.90 -7.25
C ASN A 324 8.78 5.92 -7.32
N GLU A 325 8.55 4.62 -7.32
CA GLU A 325 9.62 3.62 -7.41
C GLU A 325 10.51 3.78 -8.66
N PRO A 326 9.97 4.07 -9.87
CA PRO A 326 10.81 4.31 -11.03
C PRO A 326 11.81 5.43 -10.83
N LEU A 327 11.45 6.44 -10.02
CA LEU A 327 12.35 7.52 -9.62
C LEU A 327 13.37 7.03 -8.58
N LEU A 328 12.90 6.41 -7.49
CA LEU A 328 13.74 6.01 -6.36
C LEU A 328 14.86 5.05 -6.77
N PHE A 329 14.57 4.14 -7.70
CA PHE A 329 15.54 3.16 -8.18
C PHE A 329 16.41 3.68 -9.34
N ALA A 330 15.88 4.56 -10.21
CA ALA A 330 16.62 5.02 -11.39
C ALA A 330 17.58 6.18 -11.08
N ALA A 331 17.23 7.04 -10.12
CA ALA A 331 18.10 8.10 -9.61
C ALA A 331 18.93 7.67 -8.38
N PRO A 332 19.15 6.35 -8.23
CA PRO A 332 19.32 5.62 -6.96
C PRO A 332 19.21 6.51 -5.71
N MET A 333 17.99 6.90 -5.33
CA MET A 333 17.77 7.75 -4.15
C MET A 333 17.90 6.95 -2.84
N ILE A 334 17.65 5.64 -2.89
CA ILE A 334 17.73 4.74 -1.75
C ILE A 334 19.19 4.62 -1.29
N LEU A 335 19.43 4.79 0.01
CA LEU A 335 20.76 4.79 0.64
C LEU A 335 21.74 5.82 0.07
N ASN A 336 21.28 6.77 -0.75
CA ASN A 336 22.13 7.79 -1.34
C ASN A 336 22.29 8.99 -0.39
N PRO A 337 23.51 9.29 0.08
CA PRO A 337 23.83 10.42 0.95
C PRO A 337 23.22 11.76 0.53
N TYR A 338 23.22 12.07 -0.78
CA TYR A 338 22.75 13.35 -1.32
C TYR A 338 21.26 13.53 -1.10
N PHE A 339 20.49 12.45 -1.20
CA PHE A 339 19.04 12.49 -1.09
C PHE A 339 18.52 12.26 0.33
N PHE A 340 19.37 11.83 1.29
CA PHE A 340 18.93 11.53 2.66
C PHE A 340 18.17 12.68 3.32
N ILE A 341 18.74 13.89 3.29
CA ILE A 341 18.16 15.06 3.94
C ILE A 341 16.85 15.47 3.26
N PRO A 342 16.79 15.77 1.94
CA PRO A 342 15.55 16.24 1.33
C PRO A 342 14.44 15.17 1.38
N PHE A 343 14.80 13.89 1.25
CA PHE A 343 13.84 12.79 1.31
C PHE A 343 13.14 12.64 2.66
N LEU A 344 13.84 12.96 3.75
CA LEU A 344 13.29 12.92 5.11
C LEU A 344 12.61 14.24 5.50
N LEU A 345 13.20 15.36 5.08
CA LEU A 345 12.77 16.69 5.50
C LEU A 345 11.50 17.14 4.78
N ALA A 346 11.36 16.90 3.48
CA ALA A 346 10.22 17.38 2.70
C ALA A 346 8.86 16.87 3.25
N PRO A 347 8.67 15.56 3.55
CA PRO A 347 7.45 15.07 4.20
C PRO A 347 7.12 15.77 5.52
N ILE A 348 8.13 15.99 6.37
CA ILE A 348 7.98 16.60 7.69
C ILE A 348 7.54 18.06 7.57
N VAL A 349 8.21 18.81 6.69
CA VAL A 349 7.88 20.21 6.44
C VAL A 349 6.47 20.32 5.86
N ASN A 350 6.10 19.46 4.91
CA ASN A 350 4.78 19.49 4.30
C ASN A 350 3.65 19.31 5.31
N VAL A 351 3.79 18.35 6.24
CA VAL A 351 2.74 18.15 7.25
C VAL A 351 2.71 19.19 8.35
N TRP A 352 3.84 19.83 8.65
CA TRP A 352 3.85 21.02 9.51
C TRP A 352 3.14 22.19 8.86
N ILE A 353 3.39 22.45 7.57
CA ILE A 353 2.69 23.50 6.83
C ILE A 353 1.20 23.19 6.77
N PHE A 354 0.82 21.95 6.44
CA PHE A 354 -0.59 21.55 6.45
C PHE A 354 -1.25 21.76 7.81
N LYS A 355 -0.59 21.32 8.91
CA LYS A 355 -1.11 21.53 10.25
C LYS A 355 -1.25 23.02 10.60
N PHE A 356 -0.31 23.87 10.18
CA PHE A 356 -0.43 25.31 10.33
C PHE A 356 -1.65 25.88 9.58
N PHE A 357 -1.90 25.42 8.35
CA PHE A 357 -3.07 25.83 7.58
C PHE A 357 -4.38 25.44 8.27
N VAL A 358 -4.44 24.24 8.85
CA VAL A 358 -5.63 23.77 9.58
C VAL A 358 -5.78 24.51 10.91
N ASP A 359 -4.78 24.47 11.78
CA ASP A 359 -4.90 24.97 13.16
C ASP A 359 -4.90 26.50 13.25
N VAL A 360 -4.18 27.21 12.36
CA VAL A 360 -3.95 28.66 12.46
C VAL A 360 -4.71 29.45 11.40
N LEU A 361 -4.72 28.96 10.15
CA LEU A 361 -5.45 29.62 9.05
C LEU A 361 -6.90 29.15 8.91
N ASN A 362 -7.35 28.26 9.79
CA ASN A 362 -8.72 27.75 9.85
C ASN A 362 -9.16 27.07 8.53
N MET A 363 -8.23 26.40 7.84
CA MET A 363 -8.53 25.55 6.69
C MET A 363 -9.16 24.24 7.16
N ASN A 364 -10.14 23.72 6.44
CA ASN A 364 -10.66 22.37 6.71
C ASN A 364 -9.60 21.31 6.40
N SER A 365 -9.48 20.33 7.29
CA SER A 365 -8.71 19.11 7.04
C SER A 365 -9.49 18.13 6.14
N PHE A 366 -8.91 16.96 5.88
CA PHE A 366 -9.49 15.96 5.01
C PHE A 366 -10.79 15.37 5.59
N MET A 367 -11.84 15.38 4.77
CA MET A 367 -13.18 14.85 5.06
C MET A 367 -13.57 13.70 4.13
N TYR A 368 -12.82 13.52 3.03
CA TYR A 368 -13.10 12.51 2.02
C TYR A 368 -11.87 11.64 1.75
N VAL A 369 -12.10 10.35 1.49
CA VAL A 369 -11.04 9.41 1.12
C VAL A 369 -10.94 9.31 -0.39
N LEU A 370 -9.90 9.87 -0.99
CA LEU A 370 -9.63 9.68 -2.42
C LEU A 370 -8.67 8.50 -2.66
N PRO A 371 -8.70 7.89 -3.86
CA PRO A 371 -7.64 6.96 -4.26
C PRO A 371 -6.27 7.58 -4.04
N TRP A 372 -5.35 6.86 -3.41
CA TRP A 372 -3.99 7.36 -3.14
C TRP A 372 -3.24 7.74 -4.41
N ALA A 373 -3.58 7.11 -5.54
CA ALA A 373 -3.02 7.41 -6.86
C ALA A 373 -3.58 8.69 -7.49
N THR A 374 -4.58 9.36 -6.90
CA THR A 374 -5.04 10.66 -7.37
C THR A 374 -3.89 11.68 -7.33
N PRO A 375 -3.64 12.45 -8.40
CA PRO A 375 -2.59 13.46 -8.41
C PRO A 375 -2.68 14.36 -7.18
N ALA A 376 -1.61 14.40 -6.39
CA ALA A 376 -1.65 14.91 -5.02
C ALA A 376 -2.18 16.35 -4.87
N PRO A 377 -1.85 17.33 -5.74
CA PRO A 377 -2.47 18.66 -5.68
C PRO A 377 -3.99 18.63 -5.84
N ILE A 378 -4.51 17.76 -6.70
CA ILE A 378 -5.95 17.57 -6.92
C ILE A 378 -6.56 16.84 -5.71
N GLY A 379 -5.90 15.77 -5.25
CA GLY A 379 -6.35 15.00 -4.08
C GLY A 379 -6.43 15.85 -2.81
N LEU A 380 -5.47 16.78 -2.61
CA LEU A 380 -5.47 17.73 -1.51
C LEU A 380 -6.71 18.62 -1.58
N VAL A 381 -6.94 19.30 -2.70
CA VAL A 381 -8.05 20.25 -2.87
C VAL A 381 -9.40 19.55 -2.74
N LEU A 382 -9.59 18.40 -3.41
CA LEU A 382 -10.85 17.66 -3.34
C LEU A 382 -11.08 17.08 -1.95
N GLY A 383 -10.05 16.51 -1.33
CA GLY A 383 -10.14 15.83 -0.04
C GLY A 383 -10.46 16.73 1.13
N THR A 384 -10.12 18.03 1.06
CA THR A 384 -10.41 19.04 2.09
C THR A 384 -11.64 19.88 1.77
N GLY A 385 -12.47 19.48 0.79
CA GLY A 385 -13.72 20.20 0.46
C GLY A 385 -13.54 21.46 -0.38
N VAL A 386 -12.56 21.50 -1.28
CA VAL A 386 -12.43 22.50 -2.37
C VAL A 386 -12.31 23.96 -1.89
N GLY A 387 -11.76 24.17 -0.68
CA GLY A 387 -11.51 25.51 -0.14
C GLY A 387 -10.37 26.25 -0.86
N VAL A 388 -10.46 27.59 -0.91
CA VAL A 388 -9.42 28.44 -1.54
C VAL A 388 -8.05 28.24 -0.89
N LEU A 389 -8.00 28.13 0.44
CA LEU A 389 -6.75 27.86 1.18
C LEU A 389 -6.11 26.52 0.80
N ALA A 390 -6.89 25.52 0.39
CA ALA A 390 -6.38 24.24 -0.06
C ALA A 390 -5.64 24.37 -1.40
N VAL A 391 -6.15 25.20 -2.32
CA VAL A 391 -5.46 25.50 -3.60
C VAL A 391 -4.15 26.24 -3.35
N VAL A 392 -4.17 27.24 -2.45
CA VAL A 392 -2.97 27.98 -2.05
C VAL A 392 -1.95 27.03 -1.43
N LEU A 393 -2.38 26.13 -0.55
CA LEU A 393 -1.51 25.14 0.07
C LEU A 393 -0.89 24.21 -0.97
N ALA A 394 -1.68 23.67 -1.89
CA ALA A 394 -1.18 22.76 -2.94
C ALA A 394 -0.04 23.41 -3.77
N LEU A 395 -0.20 24.68 -4.14
CA LEU A 395 0.85 25.43 -4.83
C LEU A 395 2.06 25.71 -3.94
N LEU A 396 1.84 26.07 -2.67
CA LEU A 396 2.91 26.32 -1.71
C LEU A 396 3.78 25.08 -1.48
N LEU A 397 3.17 23.90 -1.30
CA LEU A 397 3.90 22.65 -1.08
C LEU A 397 4.81 22.32 -2.27
N ILE A 398 4.34 22.49 -3.50
CA ILE A 398 5.17 22.31 -4.71
C ILE A 398 6.39 23.24 -4.69
N VAL A 399 6.22 24.50 -4.30
CA VAL A 399 7.33 25.46 -4.21
C VAL A 399 8.31 25.07 -3.10
N VAL A 400 7.81 24.71 -1.92
CA VAL A 400 8.63 24.32 -0.76
C VAL A 400 9.42 23.05 -1.06
N ASP A 401 8.78 22.01 -1.59
CA ASP A 401 9.45 20.78 -2.00
C ASP A 401 10.53 21.06 -3.04
N SER A 402 10.26 21.98 -3.99
CA SER A 402 11.25 22.39 -4.99
C SER A 402 12.47 23.04 -4.35
N ILE A 403 12.27 23.93 -3.38
CA ILE A 403 13.36 24.59 -2.63
C ILE A 403 14.17 23.57 -1.82
N ILE A 404 13.50 22.59 -1.19
CA ILE A 404 14.16 21.55 -0.40
C ILE A 404 15.02 20.65 -1.28
N TYR A 405 14.50 20.18 -2.42
CA TYR A 405 15.20 19.21 -3.27
C TYR A 405 16.28 19.82 -4.17
N LEU A 406 16.05 21.00 -4.75
CA LEU A 406 16.93 21.58 -5.77
C LEU A 406 18.42 21.67 -5.40
N PRO A 407 18.84 22.10 -4.18
CA PRO A 407 20.27 22.19 -3.86
C PRO A 407 20.96 20.82 -3.86
N PHE A 408 20.28 19.77 -3.37
CA PHE A 408 20.82 18.42 -3.33
C PHE A 408 20.87 17.78 -4.72
N ILE A 409 19.85 18.04 -5.54
CA ILE A 409 19.83 17.62 -6.94
C ILE A 409 21.01 18.22 -7.69
N LYS A 410 21.28 19.52 -7.55
CA LYS A 410 22.43 20.17 -8.18
C LYS A 410 23.77 19.59 -7.71
N ALA A 411 23.89 19.29 -6.42
CA ALA A 411 25.10 18.68 -5.87
C ALA A 411 25.35 17.27 -6.42
N TYR A 412 24.30 16.45 -6.54
CA TYR A 412 24.40 15.11 -7.12
C TYR A 412 24.63 15.14 -8.63
N ASP A 413 23.95 16.04 -9.34
CA ASP A 413 24.10 16.25 -10.78
C ASP A 413 25.54 16.65 -11.15
N ALA A 414 26.21 17.47 -10.33
CA ALA A 414 27.61 17.83 -10.53
C ALA A 414 28.55 16.61 -10.50
N VAL A 415 28.30 15.65 -9.60
CA VAL A 415 29.07 14.39 -9.53
C VAL A 415 28.84 13.55 -10.78
N LEU A 416 27.58 13.41 -11.21
CA LEU A 416 27.26 12.63 -12.41
C LEU A 416 27.86 13.24 -13.68
N ILE A 417 27.92 14.57 -13.79
CA ILE A 417 28.58 15.22 -14.93
C ILE A 417 30.08 14.91 -14.93
N GLU A 418 30.72 14.95 -13.76
CA GLU A 418 32.14 14.59 -13.63
C GLU A 418 32.37 13.12 -14.03
N GLU A 419 31.52 12.21 -13.58
CA GLU A 419 31.57 10.79 -13.98
C GLU A 419 31.31 10.61 -15.49
N GLU A 420 30.29 11.25 -16.05
CA GLU A 420 29.96 11.22 -17.49
C GLU A 420 31.15 11.74 -18.34
N SER A 421 31.80 12.82 -17.90
CA SER A 421 32.98 13.37 -18.59
C SER A 421 34.22 12.48 -18.50
N LYS A 422 34.47 11.85 -17.35
CA LYS A 422 35.56 10.88 -17.18
C LYS A 422 35.34 9.65 -18.07
N ASN A 423 34.11 9.15 -18.11
CA ASN A 423 33.76 8.01 -18.96
C ASN A 423 33.92 8.34 -20.45
N ALA A 424 33.48 9.54 -20.87
CA ALA A 424 33.69 10.00 -22.25
C ALA A 424 35.18 10.14 -22.62
N GLN A 425 36.03 10.61 -21.70
CA GLN A 425 37.48 10.67 -21.91
C GLN A 425 38.13 9.28 -21.98
N LEU A 426 37.67 8.33 -21.16
CA LEU A 426 38.14 6.94 -21.21
C LEU A 426 37.75 6.27 -22.53
N GLU A 427 36.53 6.50 -23.02
CA GLU A 427 36.06 6.04 -24.34
C GLU A 427 36.85 6.66 -25.50
N GLU A 428 37.37 7.89 -25.35
CA GLU A 428 38.27 8.51 -26.34
C GLU A 428 39.73 8.01 -26.24
N THR A 429 40.15 7.50 -25.09
CA THR A 429 41.55 7.05 -24.84
C THR A 429 41.73 5.55 -25.15
N GLU A 430 40.70 4.75 -24.90
CA GLU A 430 40.60 3.38 -25.42
C GLU A 430 40.00 3.46 -26.82
N GLY A 431 40.85 3.68 -27.84
CA GLY A 431 40.42 3.63 -29.24
C GLY A 431 39.74 2.30 -29.54
N VAL A 432 38.40 2.28 -29.50
CA VAL A 432 37.60 1.16 -29.96
C VAL A 432 37.78 1.14 -31.48
N GLU A 433 38.66 0.26 -31.95
CA GLU A 433 38.50 -0.34 -33.27
C GLU A 433 37.11 -0.96 -33.30
N VAL A 434 36.15 -0.21 -33.83
CA VAL A 434 34.93 -0.77 -34.37
C VAL A 434 35.36 -1.55 -35.60
N THR A 435 35.77 -2.81 -35.40
CA THR A 435 35.66 -3.79 -36.48
C THR A 435 34.18 -3.93 -36.75
N THR A 436 33.75 -3.29 -37.84
CA THR A 436 32.50 -3.58 -38.54
C THR A 436 32.43 -5.09 -38.78
N ILE A 437 31.58 -5.77 -38.02
CA ILE A 437 31.08 -7.08 -38.43
C ILE A 437 29.90 -6.75 -39.35
N GLU A 438 30.16 -6.93 -40.64
CA GLU A 438 29.16 -6.89 -41.70
C GLU A 438 28.02 -7.87 -41.38
N GLU A 439 26.81 -7.45 -41.77
CA GLU A 439 25.62 -8.29 -41.80
C GLU A 439 25.94 -9.61 -42.50
N ASP A 440 25.69 -10.73 -41.82
CA ASP A 440 25.32 -11.95 -42.53
C ASP A 440 24.03 -12.50 -41.94
N SER A 441 23.03 -12.47 -42.82
CA SER A 441 21.62 -12.62 -42.57
C SER A 441 21.17 -14.03 -42.94
N ALA A 442 21.69 -15.07 -42.29
CA ALA A 442 21.16 -16.43 -42.44
C ALA A 442 21.82 -17.43 -41.48
N ALA A 443 21.28 -17.59 -40.26
CA ALA A 443 21.34 -18.85 -39.49
C ALA A 443 20.66 -18.74 -38.11
N VAL A 444 19.39 -18.31 -38.04
CA VAL A 444 18.53 -18.62 -36.88
C VAL A 444 17.12 -18.91 -37.38
N VAL A 445 17.01 -19.91 -38.24
CA VAL A 445 15.74 -20.57 -38.56
C VAL A 445 16.00 -22.05 -38.40
N GLU A 446 15.73 -22.58 -37.21
CA GLU A 446 15.23 -23.94 -36.98
C GLU A 446 15.17 -24.26 -35.47
N ALA A 447 14.05 -23.90 -34.85
CA ALA A 447 13.38 -24.70 -33.82
C ALA A 447 12.01 -24.07 -33.53
N ILE A 448 11.19 -23.93 -34.56
CA ILE A 448 9.74 -23.76 -34.39
C ILE A 448 9.17 -25.16 -34.45
N ASP A 449 8.74 -25.69 -33.30
CA ASP A 449 7.71 -26.72 -33.32
C ASP A 449 6.78 -26.63 -32.10
N LYS A 450 5.49 -26.73 -32.43
CA LYS A 450 4.29 -27.02 -31.62
C LYS A 450 3.52 -25.85 -30.99
N LEU A 451 2.32 -25.68 -31.55
CA LEU A 451 1.15 -25.02 -30.96
C LEU A 451 0.83 -25.57 -29.56
N GLY A 452 0.56 -24.64 -28.63
CA GLY A 452 -0.29 -24.84 -27.44
C GLY A 452 0.41 -24.77 -26.09
N ASP A 453 0.80 -23.57 -25.63
CA ASP A 453 0.72 -23.06 -24.23
C ASP A 453 1.48 -21.72 -24.19
N GLY A 454 0.78 -20.59 -24.10
CA GLY A 454 1.42 -19.28 -23.95
C GLY A 454 2.02 -19.13 -22.55
N LYS A 455 3.27 -18.65 -22.44
CA LYS A 455 3.93 -18.46 -21.13
C LYS A 455 3.29 -17.31 -20.38
N ARG A 456 2.82 -17.56 -19.17
CA ARG A 456 2.15 -16.59 -18.30
C ARG A 456 3.11 -16.13 -17.21
N VAL A 457 3.33 -14.82 -17.14
CA VAL A 457 4.29 -14.20 -16.23
C VAL A 457 3.53 -13.33 -15.24
N LEU A 458 3.81 -13.48 -13.95
CA LEU A 458 3.27 -12.59 -12.91
C LEU A 458 4.38 -11.70 -12.39
N VAL A 459 4.24 -10.38 -12.57
CA VAL A 459 5.14 -9.39 -12.00
C VAL A 459 4.59 -8.94 -10.65
N LEU A 460 5.35 -9.13 -9.58
CA LEU A 460 4.96 -8.75 -8.22
C LEU A 460 5.83 -7.65 -7.66
N CYS A 461 5.19 -6.63 -7.11
CA CYS A 461 5.85 -5.52 -6.42
C CYS A 461 5.09 -5.14 -5.15
N ALA A 462 5.47 -4.06 -4.47
CA ALA A 462 4.77 -3.63 -3.25
C ALA A 462 3.33 -3.16 -3.51
N GLY A 463 3.01 -2.61 -4.69
CA GLY A 463 1.68 -2.16 -5.08
C GLY A 463 1.47 -2.19 -6.60
N ALA A 464 0.27 -2.56 -7.06
CA ALA A 464 0.02 -3.00 -8.44
C ALA A 464 0.50 -2.04 -9.58
N GLY A 465 0.61 -0.73 -9.31
CA GLY A 465 1.09 0.26 -10.28
C GLY A 465 2.53 0.05 -10.75
N THR A 466 3.45 -0.33 -9.85
CA THR A 466 4.87 -0.52 -10.21
C THR A 466 5.10 -1.82 -10.98
N SER A 467 4.32 -2.86 -10.70
CA SER A 467 4.33 -4.14 -11.44
C SER A 467 3.77 -3.97 -12.84
N ALA A 468 2.83 -3.03 -13.04
CA ALA A 468 2.26 -2.76 -14.35
C ALA A 468 3.31 -2.29 -15.35
N MET A 469 4.37 -1.59 -14.92
CA MET A 469 5.41 -1.11 -15.83
C MET A 469 6.17 -2.24 -16.52
N LEU A 470 6.61 -3.25 -15.76
CA LEU A 470 7.32 -4.39 -16.34
C LEU A 470 6.36 -5.34 -17.05
N ALA A 471 5.15 -5.53 -16.52
CA ALA A 471 4.13 -6.35 -17.19
C ALA A 471 3.78 -5.77 -18.58
N ASN A 472 3.58 -4.45 -18.67
CA ASN A 472 3.31 -3.77 -19.94
C ASN A 472 4.51 -3.87 -20.90
N ALA A 473 5.75 -3.69 -20.42
CA ALA A 473 6.95 -3.84 -21.24
C ALA A 473 7.09 -5.28 -21.79
N LEU A 474 6.72 -6.30 -21.00
CA LEU A 474 6.67 -7.68 -21.44
C LEU A 474 5.59 -7.92 -22.51
N GLU A 475 4.40 -7.35 -22.34
CA GLU A 475 3.33 -7.46 -23.35
C GLU A 475 3.67 -6.73 -24.66
N GLU A 476 4.32 -5.56 -24.57
CA GLU A 476 4.82 -4.80 -25.72
C GLU A 476 5.92 -5.59 -26.44
N GLY A 477 6.90 -6.11 -25.69
CA GLY A 477 7.98 -6.92 -26.24
C GLY A 477 7.48 -8.22 -26.88
N ALA A 478 6.47 -8.86 -26.29
CA ALA A 478 5.87 -10.07 -26.84
C ALA A 478 5.21 -9.81 -28.20
N LYS A 479 4.54 -8.66 -28.37
CA LYS A 479 3.97 -8.23 -29.66
C LYS A 479 5.05 -7.94 -30.69
N GLU A 480 6.14 -7.29 -30.29
CA GLU A 480 7.24 -6.94 -31.19
C GLU A 480 8.08 -8.14 -31.64
N THR A 481 8.30 -9.11 -30.76
CA THR A 481 9.13 -10.29 -31.01
C THR A 481 8.33 -11.49 -31.55
N GLY A 482 7.00 -11.43 -31.50
CA GLY A 482 6.12 -12.56 -31.81
C GLY A 482 6.13 -13.66 -30.74
N ALA A 483 6.71 -13.39 -29.55
CA ALA A 483 6.74 -14.35 -28.46
C ALA A 483 5.34 -14.62 -27.90
N ASN A 484 5.00 -15.89 -27.69
CA ASN A 484 3.73 -16.29 -27.09
C ASN A 484 3.78 -16.16 -25.55
N LEU A 485 3.76 -14.91 -25.07
CA LEU A 485 3.93 -14.53 -23.67
C LEU A 485 2.83 -13.56 -23.24
N GLN A 486 2.28 -13.77 -22.05
CA GLN A 486 1.32 -12.85 -21.40
C GLN A 486 1.85 -12.48 -20.02
N ALA A 487 1.77 -11.20 -19.66
CA ALA A 487 2.26 -10.72 -18.38
C ALA A 487 1.15 -10.03 -17.59
N GLN A 488 1.02 -10.37 -16.32
CA GLN A 488 0.07 -9.75 -15.41
C GLN A 488 0.80 -9.04 -14.28
N ALA A 489 0.29 -7.88 -13.88
CA ALA A 489 0.77 -7.13 -12.73
C ALA A 489 0.01 -7.50 -11.46
N GLY A 490 0.71 -7.56 -10.33
CA GLY A 490 0.11 -7.81 -9.03
C GLY A 490 0.86 -7.13 -7.88
N ALA A 491 0.11 -6.83 -6.82
CA ALA A 491 0.72 -6.47 -5.54
C ALA A 491 1.15 -7.75 -4.81
N TYR A 492 2.26 -7.69 -4.09
CA TYR A 492 2.65 -8.76 -3.20
C TYR A 492 1.57 -8.90 -2.11
N GLY A 493 0.92 -10.07 -2.05
CA GLY A 493 -0.30 -10.28 -1.28
C GLY A 493 -1.51 -10.68 -2.14
N SER A 494 -1.57 -10.28 -3.42
CA SER A 494 -2.69 -10.62 -4.31
C SER A 494 -2.45 -11.90 -5.14
N HIS A 495 -1.25 -12.46 -5.08
CA HIS A 495 -0.83 -13.58 -5.93
C HIS A 495 -1.27 -14.95 -5.41
N TYR A 496 -1.67 -15.08 -4.15
CA TYR A 496 -1.86 -16.39 -3.50
C TYR A 496 -2.83 -17.30 -4.24
N ASP A 497 -3.96 -16.76 -4.72
CA ASP A 497 -5.01 -17.54 -5.39
C ASP A 497 -4.75 -17.75 -6.88
N ILE A 498 -3.89 -16.92 -7.46
CA ILE A 498 -3.66 -16.83 -8.91
C ILE A 498 -2.31 -17.39 -9.35
N MET A 499 -1.35 -17.55 -8.43
CA MET A 499 0.03 -17.95 -8.72
C MET A 499 0.13 -19.25 -9.51
N LYS A 500 -0.74 -20.23 -9.22
CA LYS A 500 -0.85 -21.51 -9.96
C LYS A 500 -1.19 -21.35 -11.46
N ASN A 501 -1.64 -20.16 -11.87
CA ASN A 501 -1.99 -19.84 -13.24
C ASN A 501 -0.81 -19.21 -14.01
N PHE A 502 0.39 -19.19 -13.45
CA PHE A 502 1.57 -18.58 -14.08
C PHE A 502 2.72 -19.58 -14.17
N ASP A 503 3.60 -19.38 -15.13
CA ASP A 503 4.81 -20.19 -15.35
C ASP A 503 6.02 -19.58 -14.64
N LEU A 504 6.05 -18.25 -14.52
CA LEU A 504 7.12 -17.50 -13.87
C LEU A 504 6.55 -16.35 -13.04
N ILE A 505 7.13 -16.14 -11.86
CA ILE A 505 6.96 -14.93 -11.07
C ILE A 505 8.25 -14.11 -11.10
N VAL A 506 8.12 -12.83 -11.47
CA VAL A 506 9.19 -11.85 -11.39
C VAL A 506 8.93 -10.94 -10.20
N LEU A 507 9.80 -11.00 -9.19
CA LEU A 507 9.76 -10.10 -8.04
C LEU A 507 10.51 -8.83 -8.33
N ALA A 508 9.82 -7.72 -8.11
CA ALA A 508 10.40 -6.40 -8.11
C ALA A 508 11.26 -6.18 -6.82
N PRO A 509 12.26 -5.29 -6.87
CA PRO A 509 13.26 -5.13 -5.81
C PRO A 509 12.69 -4.88 -4.41
N GLN A 510 11.53 -4.23 -4.34
CA GLN A 510 10.84 -3.85 -3.10
C GLN A 510 10.38 -5.05 -2.27
N VAL A 511 10.07 -6.16 -2.94
CA VAL A 511 9.52 -7.37 -2.32
C VAL A 511 10.52 -8.52 -2.29
N ASN A 512 11.79 -8.25 -2.63
CA ASN A 512 12.87 -9.23 -2.55
C ASN A 512 13.10 -9.76 -1.13
N SER A 513 12.73 -9.00 -0.09
CA SER A 513 12.75 -9.49 1.29
C SER A 513 11.80 -10.68 1.53
N TYR A 514 10.84 -10.89 0.62
CA TYR A 514 9.91 -12.00 0.61
C TYR A 514 10.28 -13.12 -0.37
N LEU A 515 11.40 -12.99 -1.11
CA LEU A 515 11.84 -13.99 -2.10
C LEU A 515 11.83 -15.41 -1.52
N SER A 516 12.38 -15.60 -0.33
CA SER A 516 12.40 -16.93 0.31
C SER A 516 11.01 -17.48 0.61
N ASP A 517 10.04 -16.61 0.92
CA ASP A 517 8.70 -17.02 1.31
C ASP A 517 7.88 -17.38 0.07
N ILE A 518 7.96 -16.57 -0.98
CA ILE A 518 7.25 -16.82 -2.23
C ILE A 518 7.89 -17.93 -3.07
N THR A 519 9.22 -18.14 -3.03
CA THR A 519 9.84 -19.31 -3.67
C THR A 519 9.27 -20.59 -3.08
N LYS A 520 9.09 -20.67 -1.75
CA LYS A 520 8.44 -21.82 -1.11
C LYS A 520 6.97 -21.97 -1.51
N ASP A 521 6.24 -20.87 -1.63
CA ASP A 521 4.83 -20.91 -2.04
C ASP A 521 4.71 -21.33 -3.52
N ALA A 522 5.61 -20.87 -4.38
CA ALA A 522 5.64 -21.16 -5.81
C ALA A 522 6.11 -22.60 -6.10
N GLU A 523 7.08 -23.13 -5.33
CA GLU A 523 7.51 -24.53 -5.39
C GLU A 523 6.34 -25.51 -5.19
N LYS A 524 5.40 -25.19 -4.29
CA LYS A 524 4.20 -26.02 -4.03
C LYS A 524 3.27 -26.14 -5.24
N VAL A 525 3.31 -25.17 -6.14
CA VAL A 525 2.47 -25.11 -7.35
C VAL A 525 3.27 -25.24 -8.65
N GLY A 526 4.57 -25.56 -8.56
CA GLY A 526 5.44 -25.79 -9.71
C GLY A 526 5.85 -24.53 -10.49
N VAL A 527 5.83 -23.35 -9.86
CA VAL A 527 6.10 -22.06 -10.50
C VAL A 527 7.50 -21.56 -10.16
N LYS A 528 8.25 -21.07 -11.16
CA LYS A 528 9.58 -20.50 -10.93
C LYS A 528 9.48 -19.06 -10.42
N VAL A 529 10.44 -18.65 -9.59
CA VAL A 529 10.52 -17.29 -9.06
C VAL A 529 11.91 -16.71 -9.32
N VAL A 530 11.95 -15.53 -9.92
CA VAL A 530 13.16 -14.74 -10.09
C VAL A 530 13.00 -13.38 -9.43
N ALA A 531 14.07 -12.90 -8.80
CA ALA A 531 14.12 -11.57 -8.20
C ALA A 531 15.04 -10.67 -9.00
N THR A 532 14.58 -9.44 -9.21
CA THR A 532 15.32 -8.41 -9.94
C THR A 532 15.97 -7.42 -8.98
N LYS A 533 17.09 -6.82 -9.41
CA LYS A 533 17.69 -5.67 -8.71
C LYS A 533 17.10 -4.35 -9.22
N GLY A 534 17.26 -3.27 -8.44
CA GLY A 534 16.75 -1.93 -8.78
C GLY A 534 17.01 -1.48 -10.22
N ALA A 535 18.30 -1.42 -10.60
CA ALA A 535 18.71 -0.98 -11.92
C ALA A 535 18.29 -1.96 -13.04
N GLU A 536 18.33 -3.26 -12.76
CA GLU A 536 17.93 -4.32 -13.68
C GLU A 536 16.43 -4.25 -14.00
N TYR A 537 15.58 -4.13 -12.97
CA TYR A 537 14.13 -4.02 -13.14
C TYR A 537 13.76 -2.82 -14.02
N ILE A 538 14.41 -1.67 -13.82
CA ILE A 538 14.15 -0.48 -14.65
C ILE A 538 14.64 -0.67 -16.08
N LYS A 539 15.82 -1.29 -16.27
CA LYS A 539 16.30 -1.59 -17.62
C LYS A 539 15.26 -2.43 -18.37
N LEU A 540 14.75 -3.49 -17.75
CA LEU A 540 13.72 -4.35 -18.33
C LEU A 540 12.42 -3.57 -18.63
N THR A 541 12.01 -2.62 -17.77
CA THR A 541 10.81 -1.79 -18.05
C THR A 541 10.96 -0.84 -19.25
N ARG A 542 12.19 -0.59 -19.72
CA ARG A 542 12.49 0.34 -20.83
C ARG A 542 13.00 -0.37 -22.08
N ASP A 543 13.18 -1.68 -22.01
CA ASP A 543 13.69 -2.52 -23.08
C ASP A 543 12.73 -3.71 -23.25
N PRO A 544 11.62 -3.53 -24.00
CA PRO A 544 10.60 -4.56 -24.17
C PRO A 544 11.16 -5.89 -24.69
N LYS A 545 12.11 -5.85 -25.62
CA LYS A 545 12.78 -7.06 -26.14
C LYS A 545 13.65 -7.71 -25.08
N GLY A 546 14.50 -6.93 -24.41
CA GLY A 546 15.33 -7.43 -23.31
C GLY A 546 14.52 -7.98 -22.13
N ALA A 547 13.31 -7.46 -21.89
CA ALA A 547 12.39 -7.99 -20.89
C ALA A 547 11.88 -9.39 -21.26
N VAL A 548 11.50 -9.60 -22.52
CA VAL A 548 11.08 -10.92 -23.02
C VAL A 548 12.23 -11.91 -22.96
N ASP A 549 13.42 -11.53 -23.42
CA ASP A 549 14.61 -12.38 -23.38
C ASP A 549 14.98 -12.79 -21.95
N PHE A 550 14.92 -11.85 -21.00
CA PHE A 550 15.15 -12.12 -19.58
C PHE A 550 14.17 -13.16 -19.02
N VAL A 551 12.88 -13.03 -19.36
CA VAL A 551 11.85 -13.96 -18.89
C VAL A 551 11.99 -15.33 -19.54
N LEU A 552 12.18 -15.38 -20.86
CA LEU A 552 12.35 -16.63 -21.60
C LEU A 552 13.61 -17.37 -21.18
N GLY A 553 14.69 -16.66 -20.81
CA GLY A 553 15.90 -17.26 -20.26
C GLY A 553 15.75 -17.78 -18.82
N ALA A 554 14.73 -17.34 -18.08
CA ALA A 554 14.45 -17.78 -16.71
C ALA A 554 13.49 -18.99 -16.64
N ILE A 555 12.67 -19.17 -17.68
CA ILE A 555 11.73 -20.30 -17.85
C ILE A 555 12.49 -21.49 -18.44
#